data_AF-A0A7S0CD16-F1
#
_entry.id   AF-A0A7S0CD16-F1
#
_cell.length_a   1.000
_cell.length_b   1.000
_cell.length_c   1.000
_cell.angle_alpha   90.00
_cell.angle_beta   90.00
_cell.angle_gamma   90.00
#
_symmetry.space_group_name_H-M   'P 1'
#
loop_
_entity.id
_entity.type
_entity.pdbx_description
1 polymer ?
#
loop_
_entity_poly.entity_id
_entity_poly.type
_entity_poly.pdbx_seq_one_letter_code
_entity_poly.pdbx_strand_id
1 'polypeptide(L)'
;YMNLGRSSLAQLPLAQMMQTSNTSRSMAISTPHDPESLSELQCFLRAQIEYFSAGDEDVSSHTRGRNKNISLRQVGVRCIHCKRLPVTARGPGSVYFPSTIECIYQAGQNLHIYHIKKGCPTFSTELKEWYKQVTARKSYVGRGREYWTESAR
;
A
#
# COMPACT_ATOMS: atom_id res chain seq x y z
N TYR A 1 -61.84 24.49 -3.73
CA TYR A 1 -60.90 25.59 -3.93
C TYR A 1 -59.62 25.29 -3.15
N MET A 2 -58.52 25.18 -3.90
CA MET A 2 -57.10 25.34 -3.52
C MET A 2 -56.39 24.36 -2.56
N ASN A 3 -55.49 23.58 -3.19
CA ASN A 3 -54.27 22.93 -2.69
C ASN A 3 -53.34 23.90 -1.95
N LEU A 4 -52.71 23.44 -0.86
CA LEU A 4 -51.32 23.69 -0.38
C LEU A 4 -51.11 22.76 0.85
N GLY A 5 -50.11 21.93 1.06
CA GLY A 5 -48.94 21.50 0.31
C GLY A 5 -48.35 20.26 1.01
N ARG A 6 -47.96 19.25 0.22
CA ARG A 6 -47.11 18.13 0.65
C ARG A 6 -45.67 18.61 0.75
N SER A 7 -44.96 18.27 1.81
CA SER A 7 -43.51 18.01 1.70
C SER A 7 -43.04 17.05 2.79
N SER A 8 -42.99 15.79 2.38
CA SER A 8 -42.22 14.69 2.96
C SER A 8 -40.74 15.06 3.00
N LEU A 9 -40.11 15.12 4.17
CA LEU A 9 -38.65 15.06 4.27
C LEU A 9 -38.23 13.60 4.09
N ALA A 10 -38.04 13.25 2.82
CA ALA A 10 -37.54 11.98 2.37
C ALA A 10 -36.13 11.73 2.94
N GLN A 11 -35.91 10.49 3.34
CA GLN A 11 -34.63 9.90 3.70
C GLN A 11 -33.57 10.22 2.64
N LEU A 12 -32.45 10.78 3.09
CA LEU A 12 -31.25 10.92 2.28
C LEU A 12 -30.71 9.51 1.97
N PRO A 13 -30.44 9.16 0.70
CA PRO A 13 -30.06 7.80 0.34
C PRO A 13 -28.61 7.51 0.75
N LEU A 14 -28.40 6.37 1.40
CA LEU A 14 -27.12 5.72 1.76
C LEU A 14 -26.28 5.28 0.54
N ALA A 15 -26.39 5.97 -0.61
CA ALA A 15 -25.90 5.51 -1.91
C ALA A 15 -24.85 6.42 -2.55
N GLN A 16 -24.01 7.11 -1.78
CA GLN A 16 -22.94 7.98 -2.32
C GLN A 16 -21.57 7.82 -1.63
N MET A 17 -21.12 6.59 -1.36
CA MET A 17 -19.72 6.34 -0.95
C MET A 17 -19.01 5.24 -1.75
N MET A 18 -19.45 4.95 -2.97
CA MET A 18 -18.70 4.09 -3.89
C MET A 18 -18.66 4.73 -5.27
N GLN A 19 -17.65 5.57 -5.51
CA GLN A 19 -17.00 5.76 -6.82
C GLN A 19 -15.98 6.90 -6.76
N THR A 20 -14.75 6.58 -6.39
CA THR A 20 -13.59 7.16 -7.07
C THR A 20 -12.81 5.99 -7.64
N SER A 21 -13.29 5.44 -8.76
CA SER A 21 -12.46 4.60 -9.63
C SER A 21 -11.43 5.50 -10.31
N ASN A 22 -10.49 6.02 -9.52
CA ASN A 22 -9.22 6.46 -10.03
C ASN A 22 -8.53 5.16 -10.46
N THR A 23 -8.45 4.90 -11.76
CA THR A 23 -7.67 3.79 -12.31
C THR A 23 -6.21 4.01 -11.95
N SER A 24 -5.86 3.63 -10.72
CA SER A 24 -4.52 3.70 -10.20
C SER A 24 -3.67 2.79 -11.07
N ARG A 25 -2.71 3.37 -11.78
CA ARG A 25 -1.62 2.61 -12.40
C ARG A 25 -0.80 2.00 -11.27
N SER A 26 -1.23 0.82 -10.82
CA SER A 26 -0.57 0.03 -9.79
C SER A 26 -0.26 -1.36 -10.31
N MET A 27 0.88 -1.91 -9.89
CA MET A 27 1.35 -3.23 -10.29
C MET A 27 1.81 -3.97 -9.04
N ALA A 28 1.43 -5.24 -8.90
CA ALA A 28 1.94 -6.07 -7.82
C ALA A 28 3.47 -6.18 -7.93
N ILE A 29 4.19 -6.07 -6.80
CA ILE A 29 5.62 -6.36 -6.79
C ILE A 29 5.88 -7.87 -6.73
N SER A 30 4.94 -8.65 -6.21
CA SER A 30 5.05 -10.10 -6.14
C SER A 30 4.98 -10.74 -7.52
N THR A 31 5.81 -11.75 -7.74
CA THR A 31 5.81 -12.57 -8.96
C THR A 31 5.62 -14.05 -8.62
N PRO A 32 5.17 -14.89 -9.58
CA PRO A 32 5.09 -16.34 -9.38
C PRO A 32 6.44 -17.00 -9.05
N HIS A 33 7.56 -16.38 -9.43
CA HIS A 33 8.92 -16.89 -9.20
C HIS A 33 9.52 -16.46 -7.86
N ASP A 34 8.81 -15.65 -7.06
CA ASP A 34 9.29 -15.21 -5.75
C ASP A 34 9.75 -16.37 -4.86
N PRO A 35 9.01 -17.52 -4.76
CA PRO A 35 9.42 -18.64 -3.90
C PRO A 35 10.73 -19.33 -4.31
N GLU A 36 11.20 -19.14 -5.54
CA GLU A 36 12.45 -19.73 -6.03
C GLU A 36 13.69 -18.96 -5.53
N SER A 37 13.51 -17.69 -5.15
CA SER A 37 14.60 -16.76 -4.86
C SER A 37 14.49 -16.03 -3.52
N LEU A 38 13.37 -16.16 -2.81
CA LEU A 38 13.07 -15.41 -1.60
C LEU A 38 12.59 -16.31 -0.46
N SER A 39 12.76 -15.81 0.76
CA SER A 39 12.14 -16.45 1.92
C SER A 39 10.62 -16.29 1.93
N GLU A 40 9.92 -17.16 2.65
CA GLU A 40 8.47 -17.03 2.85
C GLU A 40 8.07 -15.66 3.41
N LEU A 41 8.87 -15.09 4.32
CA LEU A 41 8.64 -13.75 4.82
C LEU A 41 8.74 -12.71 3.70
N GLN A 42 9.75 -12.81 2.83
CA GLN A 42 9.89 -11.89 1.70
C GLN A 42 8.79 -12.06 0.66
N CYS A 43 8.38 -13.30 0.35
CA CYS A 43 7.21 -13.58 -0.50
C CYS A 43 5.94 -12.97 0.11
N PHE A 44 5.72 -13.17 1.41
CA PHE A 44 4.60 -12.57 2.14
C PHE A 44 4.61 -11.04 2.00
N LEU A 45 5.75 -10.40 2.27
CA LEU A 45 5.89 -8.95 2.18
C LEU A 45 5.62 -8.43 0.77
N ARG A 46 6.18 -9.07 -0.26
CA ARG A 46 5.93 -8.70 -1.67
C ARG A 46 4.46 -8.82 -2.03
N ALA A 47 3.77 -9.85 -1.56
CA ALA A 47 2.33 -10.00 -1.77
C ALA A 47 1.49 -8.90 -1.08
N GLN A 48 2.03 -8.19 -0.08
CA GLN A 48 1.33 -7.09 0.62
C GLN A 48 1.68 -5.70 0.06
N ILE A 49 2.55 -5.62 -0.94
CA ILE A 49 3.11 -4.38 -1.48
C ILE A 49 2.79 -4.28 -2.97
N GLU A 50 2.53 -3.08 -3.46
CA GLU A 50 2.41 -2.80 -4.89
C GLU A 50 3.21 -1.56 -5.26
N TYR A 51 3.67 -1.52 -6.51
CA TYR A 51 4.05 -0.29 -7.18
C TYR A 51 2.82 0.56 -7.47
N PHE A 52 2.97 1.87 -7.41
CA PHE A 52 1.93 2.81 -7.85
C PHE A 52 2.53 4.12 -8.35
N SER A 53 1.75 4.86 -9.13
CA SER A 53 2.09 6.20 -9.59
C SER A 53 1.47 7.25 -8.65
N ALA A 54 2.28 8.20 -8.15
CA ALA A 54 1.84 9.28 -7.26
C ALA A 54 0.72 10.13 -7.91
N GLY A 55 -0.36 10.35 -7.17
CA GLY A 55 -1.44 11.26 -7.53
C GLY A 55 -1.30 12.64 -6.87
N ASP A 56 -2.25 13.53 -7.14
CA ASP A 56 -2.26 14.89 -6.59
C ASP A 56 -2.32 14.92 -5.06
N GLU A 57 -3.01 13.96 -4.44
CA GLU A 57 -3.05 13.81 -2.99
C GLU A 57 -1.67 13.48 -2.41
N ASP A 58 -0.88 12.63 -3.08
CA ASP A 58 0.45 12.26 -2.60
C ASP A 58 1.42 13.45 -2.71
N VAL A 59 1.29 14.27 -3.77
CA VAL A 59 2.11 15.47 -3.99
C VAL A 59 1.78 16.59 -2.99
N SER A 60 0.49 16.80 -2.72
CA SER A 60 0.02 17.84 -1.79
C SER A 60 0.22 17.46 -0.32
N SER A 61 0.28 16.16 -0.01
CA SER A 61 0.56 15.66 1.33
C SER A 61 1.99 16.00 1.77
N HIS A 62 2.14 17.07 2.54
CA HIS A 62 3.43 17.44 3.12
C HIS A 62 3.80 16.44 4.21
N THR A 63 4.54 15.39 3.84
CA THR A 63 5.08 14.45 4.84
C THR A 63 6.30 15.11 5.49
N ARG A 64 6.14 15.60 6.72
CA ARG A 64 7.23 16.20 7.50
C ARG A 64 8.42 15.23 7.58
N GLY A 65 9.64 15.73 7.34
CA GLY A 65 10.88 14.96 7.45
C GLY A 65 11.35 14.26 6.17
N ARG A 66 10.70 14.47 5.02
CA ARG A 66 11.19 13.98 3.72
C ARG A 66 12.12 15.00 3.07
N ASN A 67 13.32 14.57 2.68
CA ASN A 67 14.33 15.44 2.07
C ASN A 67 14.05 15.82 0.60
N LYS A 68 13.13 15.13 -0.09
CA LYS A 68 12.82 15.35 -1.52
C LYS A 68 11.32 15.42 -1.74
N ASN A 69 10.88 16.37 -2.56
CA ASN A 69 9.47 16.48 -2.94
C ASN A 69 9.03 15.26 -3.76
N ILE A 70 7.74 14.91 -3.66
CA ILE A 70 7.11 13.89 -4.50
C ILE A 70 6.62 14.59 -5.76
N SER A 71 6.99 14.08 -6.93
CA SER A 71 6.48 14.60 -8.20
C SER A 71 5.23 13.83 -8.62
N LEU A 72 4.31 14.51 -9.31
CA LEU A 72 3.15 13.84 -9.91
C LEU A 72 3.65 12.70 -10.81
N ARG A 73 2.98 11.56 -10.74
CA ARG A 73 3.32 10.30 -11.42
C ARG A 73 4.59 9.59 -10.97
N GLN A 74 5.33 10.11 -10.00
CA GLN A 74 6.50 9.41 -9.44
C GLN A 74 6.12 8.02 -8.96
N VAL A 75 6.92 7.01 -9.32
CA VAL A 75 6.68 5.63 -8.89
C VAL A 75 7.05 5.48 -7.42
N GLY A 76 6.12 4.95 -6.63
CA GLY A 76 6.31 4.56 -5.24
C GLY A 76 5.94 3.10 -5.01
N VAL A 77 6.19 2.64 -3.78
CA VAL A 77 5.69 1.39 -3.23
C VAL A 77 4.73 1.68 -2.09
N ARG A 78 3.65 0.91 -1.97
CA ARG A 78 2.67 1.08 -0.90
C ARG A 78 2.06 -0.23 -0.45
N CYS A 79 1.49 -0.20 0.75
CA CYS A 79 0.67 -1.28 1.29
C CYS A 79 -0.63 -1.41 0.49
N ILE A 80 -0.92 -2.60 -0.04
CA ILE A 80 -2.13 -2.86 -0.84
C ILE A 80 -3.43 -2.71 -0.05
N HIS A 81 -3.36 -2.79 1.27
CA HIS A 81 -4.51 -2.71 2.17
C HIS A 81 -4.85 -1.26 2.51
N CYS A 82 -3.83 -0.44 2.77
CA CYS A 82 -3.99 0.98 3.07
C CYS A 82 -4.27 1.84 1.83
N LYS A 83 -4.12 1.32 0.60
CA LYS A 83 -4.38 2.10 -0.62
C LYS A 83 -5.82 2.63 -0.74
N ARG A 84 -6.76 1.95 -0.08
CA ARG A 84 -8.19 2.33 -0.05
C ARG A 84 -8.47 3.51 0.89
N LEU A 85 -7.50 3.89 1.73
CA LEU A 85 -7.63 5.01 2.65
C LEU A 85 -7.13 6.30 1.97
N PRO A 86 -7.77 7.45 2.26
CA PRO A 86 -7.23 8.77 1.93
C PRO A 86 -5.79 8.91 2.44
N VAL A 87 -4.94 9.67 1.74
CA VAL A 87 -3.50 9.79 2.08
C VAL A 87 -3.27 10.17 3.54
N THR A 88 -4.11 11.06 4.08
CA THR A 88 -4.05 11.54 5.48
C THR A 88 -4.45 10.50 6.52
N ALA A 89 -5.18 9.45 6.12
CA ALA A 89 -5.65 8.37 7.00
C ALA A 89 -4.80 7.09 6.87
N ARG A 90 -3.85 7.04 5.95
CA ARG A 90 -2.95 5.88 5.80
C ARG A 90 -2.03 5.77 7.03
N GLY A 91 -1.81 4.54 7.48
CA GLY A 91 -0.92 4.28 8.61
C GLY A 91 0.52 4.77 8.33
N PRO A 92 1.27 5.23 9.34
CA PRO A 92 2.68 5.61 9.17
C PRO A 92 3.49 4.50 8.51
N GLY A 93 4.42 4.88 7.63
CA GLY A 93 5.28 3.93 6.90
C GLY A 93 4.56 3.05 5.87
N SER A 94 3.30 3.31 5.53
CA SER A 94 2.55 2.51 4.56
C SER A 94 2.88 2.83 3.09
N VAL A 95 3.66 3.88 2.83
CA VAL A 95 4.02 4.38 1.50
C VAL A 95 5.47 4.85 1.51
N TYR A 96 6.23 4.52 0.47
CA TYR A 96 7.58 5.01 0.23
C TYR A 96 7.77 5.34 -1.26
N PHE A 97 8.54 6.38 -1.55
CA PHE A 97 8.96 6.73 -2.91
C PHE A 97 10.48 6.61 -3.01
N PRO A 98 11.01 5.43 -3.37
CA PRO A 98 12.44 5.21 -3.54
C PRO A 98 12.99 6.10 -4.66
N SER A 99 14.24 6.53 -4.55
CA SER A 99 14.89 7.40 -5.54
C SER A 99 15.50 6.64 -6.72
N THR A 100 15.77 5.35 -6.55
CA THR A 100 16.32 4.46 -7.58
C THR A 100 15.74 3.05 -7.43
N ILE A 101 15.90 2.20 -8.44
CA ILE A 101 15.41 0.82 -8.45
C ILE A 101 16.10 -0.01 -7.35
N GLU A 102 17.39 0.23 -7.11
CA GLU A 102 18.19 -0.44 -6.07
C GLU A 102 17.64 -0.16 -4.66
N CYS A 103 16.90 0.93 -4.48
CA CYS A 103 16.30 1.30 -3.20
C CYS A 103 14.95 0.60 -2.93
N ILE A 104 14.42 -0.19 -3.87
CA ILE A 104 13.10 -0.86 -3.72
C ILE A 104 13.14 -1.90 -2.60
N TYR A 105 14.23 -2.67 -2.50
CA TYR A 105 14.45 -3.58 -1.37
C TYR A 105 14.35 -2.82 -0.03
N GLN A 106 15.09 -1.71 0.10
CA GLN A 106 15.09 -0.92 1.33
C GLN A 106 13.71 -0.32 1.63
N ALA A 107 12.98 0.13 0.61
CA ALA A 107 11.61 0.63 0.75
C ALA A 107 10.65 -0.46 1.26
N GLY A 108 10.76 -1.68 0.72
CA GLY A 108 10.00 -2.85 1.19
C GLY A 108 10.33 -3.20 2.64
N GLN A 109 11.61 -3.21 3.02
CA GLN A 109 12.02 -3.47 4.40
C GLN A 109 11.55 -2.37 5.37
N ASN A 110 11.55 -1.11 4.96
CA ASN A 110 11.01 -0.02 5.77
C ASN A 110 9.50 -0.17 5.97
N LEU A 111 8.76 -0.53 4.91
CA LEU A 111 7.33 -0.83 4.99
C LEU A 111 7.06 -2.03 5.91
N HIS A 112 7.91 -3.06 5.87
CA HIS A 112 7.85 -4.15 6.84
C HIS A 112 8.03 -3.66 8.28
N ILE A 113 9.13 -2.96 8.58
CA ILE A 113 9.54 -2.61 9.94
C ILE A 113 8.61 -1.56 10.56
N TYR A 114 8.25 -0.52 9.81
CA TYR A 114 7.54 0.65 10.33
C TYR A 114 6.03 0.57 10.16
N HIS A 115 5.53 -0.31 9.29
CA HIS A 115 4.10 -0.44 9.04
C HIS A 115 3.57 -1.84 9.36
N ILE A 116 3.98 -2.87 8.61
CA ILE A 116 3.41 -4.23 8.75
C ILE A 116 3.67 -4.79 10.15
N LYS A 117 4.93 -4.76 10.61
CA LYS A 117 5.34 -5.27 11.92
C LYS A 117 4.73 -4.50 13.09
N LYS A 118 4.47 -3.20 12.90
CA LYS A 118 3.82 -2.35 13.91
C LYS A 118 2.31 -2.56 13.99
N GLY A 119 1.74 -3.29 13.03
CA GLY A 119 0.30 -3.54 12.92
C GLY A 119 -0.31 -2.60 11.91
N CYS A 120 -0.41 -3.06 10.66
CA CYS A 120 -1.21 -2.38 9.67
C CYS A 120 -2.68 -2.29 10.16
N PRO A 121 -3.30 -1.09 10.17
CA PRO A 121 -4.66 -0.92 10.69
C PRO A 121 -5.72 -1.61 9.83
N THR A 122 -5.38 -1.96 8.58
CA THR A 122 -6.30 -2.58 7.61
C THR A 122 -6.03 -4.07 7.38
N PHE A 123 -5.02 -4.65 8.04
CA PHE A 123 -4.79 -6.10 7.97
C PHE A 123 -5.94 -6.85 8.65
N SER A 124 -6.45 -7.86 7.95
CA SER A 124 -7.38 -8.82 8.52
C SER A 124 -6.71 -9.68 9.61
N THR A 125 -7.51 -10.37 10.41
CA THR A 125 -7.01 -11.27 11.45
C THR A 125 -6.20 -12.41 10.84
N GLU A 126 -6.64 -12.93 9.70
CA GLU A 126 -5.98 -14.01 8.95
C GLU A 126 -4.59 -13.58 8.47
N LEU A 127 -4.47 -12.36 7.94
CA LEU A 127 -3.17 -11.84 7.50
C LEU A 127 -2.21 -11.61 8.66
N LYS A 128 -2.72 -11.15 9.81
CA LYS A 128 -1.90 -11.00 11.03
C LYS A 128 -1.39 -12.36 11.51
N GLU A 129 -2.21 -13.39 11.44
CA GLU A 129 -1.81 -14.73 11.85
C GLU A 129 -0.82 -15.35 10.87
N TRP A 130 -1.04 -15.20 9.57
CA TRP A 130 -0.09 -15.65 8.56
C TRP A 130 1.27 -14.95 8.72
N TYR A 131 1.28 -13.64 8.99
CA TYR A 131 2.51 -12.90 9.29
C TYR A 131 3.28 -13.49 10.48
N LYS A 132 2.60 -13.87 11.57
CA LYS A 132 3.25 -14.53 12.72
C LYS A 132 3.89 -15.86 12.32
N GLN A 133 3.19 -16.66 11.51
CA GLN A 133 3.70 -17.95 11.07
C GLN A 133 4.97 -17.81 10.22
N VAL A 134 4.97 -16.91 9.22
CA VAL A 134 6.14 -16.73 8.34
C VAL A 134 7.32 -16.05 9.03
N THR A 135 7.08 -15.25 10.09
CA THR A 135 8.16 -14.64 10.88
C THR A 135 8.78 -15.58 11.91
N ALA A 136 8.03 -16.58 12.40
CA ALA A 136 8.56 -17.60 13.30
C ALA A 136 9.51 -18.58 12.61
N ARG A 137 9.39 -18.74 11.29
CA ARG A 137 10.22 -19.64 10.48
C ARG A 137 11.58 -19.00 10.20
N LYS A 138 12.67 -19.69 10.58
CA LYS A 138 14.02 -19.31 10.13
C LYS A 138 14.12 -19.60 8.64
N SER A 139 14.54 -18.62 7.85
CA SER A 139 14.78 -18.79 6.43
C SER A 139 16.08 -18.11 6.04
N TYR A 140 16.90 -18.83 5.28
CA TYR A 140 18.15 -18.35 4.73
C TYR A 140 18.03 -18.32 3.22
N VAL A 141 17.82 -17.13 2.66
CA VAL A 141 17.97 -16.91 1.22
C VAL A 141 18.82 -15.67 1.03
N GLY A 142 20.07 -15.88 0.60
CA GLY A 142 21.13 -14.86 0.62
C GLY A 142 21.03 -13.79 -0.47
N ARG A 143 20.12 -13.93 -1.45
CA ARG A 143 20.03 -13.04 -2.64
C ARG A 143 18.78 -12.15 -2.68
N GLY A 144 18.15 -11.92 -1.53
CA GLY A 144 16.89 -11.18 -1.48
C GLY A 144 17.00 -9.74 -1.99
N ARG A 145 18.14 -9.06 -1.78
CA ARG A 145 18.31 -7.68 -2.24
C ARG A 145 18.43 -7.59 -3.76
N GLU A 146 19.24 -8.46 -4.35
CA GLU A 146 19.47 -8.54 -5.79
C GLU A 146 18.16 -8.87 -6.50
N TYR A 147 17.44 -9.89 -6.04
CA TYR A 147 16.18 -10.31 -6.64
C TYR A 147 15.10 -9.21 -6.62
N TRP A 148 14.97 -8.47 -5.51
CA TRP A 148 14.03 -7.34 -5.43
C TRP A 148 14.35 -6.23 -6.44
N THR A 149 15.63 -6.06 -6.78
CA THR A 149 16.07 -5.06 -7.75
C THR A 149 15.86 -5.56 -9.18
N GLU A 150 16.21 -6.82 -9.45
CA GLU A 150 16.06 -7.46 -10.76
C GLU A 150 14.60 -7.57 -11.19
N SER A 151 13.73 -8.03 -10.29
CA SER A 151 12.28 -8.14 -10.55
C SER A 151 11.55 -6.81 -10.70
N ALA A 152 12.23 -5.69 -10.43
CA ALA A 152 11.68 -4.35 -10.53
C ALA A 152 12.05 -3.61 -11.83
N ARG A 153 12.90 -4.21 -12.67
CA ARG A 153 13.29 -3.69 -13.99
C ARG A 153 12.29 -4.12 -15.05
#